data_AF-A0A1H9J4X2-F1
#
_entry.id   AF-A0A1H9J4X2-F1
#
_cell.length_a   1.000
_cell.length_b   1.000
_cell.length_c   1.000
_cell.angle_alpha   90.00
_cell.angle_beta   90.00
_cell.angle_gamma   90.00
#
_symmetry.space_group_name_H-M   'P 1'
#
loop_
_entity.id
_entity.type
_entity.pdbx_description
1 polymer ?
#
loop_
_entity_poly.entity_id
_entity_poly.type
_entity_poly.pdbx_seq_one_letter_code
_entity_poly.pdbx_strand_id
1 'polypeptide(L)'
;MLHNITYLLFKLKVLQPSENTINFWMDTKDVPKLEYALKHGNYNTRKLAANALEHAGACSSVPVLLHAINDKVQNVSIAALNALEALGCGDDLVISITKKRFNWVKELRDKEAKQEANKGKTYNIYRWERASKKSFERVKAQLKRPMR
;
A
#
# COMPACT_ATOMS: atom_id res chain seq x y z
N MET A 1 10.12 27.69 19.16
CA MET A 1 10.80 28.52 18.14
C MET A 1 11.51 27.69 17.07
N LEU A 2 12.34 26.70 17.45
CA LEU A 2 13.08 25.86 16.50
C LEU A 2 12.18 25.18 15.44
N HIS A 3 11.04 24.60 15.85
CA HIS A 3 10.14 23.88 14.94
C HIS A 3 9.42 24.75 13.89
N ASN A 4 9.35 26.07 14.12
CA ASN A 4 8.81 27.01 13.11
C ASN A 4 9.87 27.35 12.07
N ILE A 5 11.13 27.48 12.49
CA ILE A 5 12.26 27.67 11.57
C ILE A 5 12.44 26.43 10.70
N THR A 6 12.36 25.22 11.28
CA THR A 6 12.48 23.98 10.50
C THR A 6 11.36 23.85 9.47
N TYR A 7 10.13 24.24 9.79
CA TYR A 7 9.03 24.26 8.83
C TYR A 7 9.29 25.22 7.66
N LEU A 8 9.83 26.41 7.93
CA LEU A 8 10.19 27.37 6.90
C LEU A 8 11.31 26.85 5.99
N LEU A 9 12.38 26.29 6.57
CA LEU A 9 13.46 25.66 5.81
C LEU A 9 12.97 24.47 4.97
N PHE A 10 11.99 23.72 5.48
CA PHE A 10 11.35 22.65 4.73
C PHE A 10 10.52 23.17 3.55
N LYS A 11 9.75 24.25 3.73
CA LYS A 11 9.05 24.91 2.60
C LYS A 11 10.00 25.40 1.52
N LEU A 12 11.18 25.88 1.92
CA LEU A 12 12.25 26.31 1.00
C LEU A 12 13.03 25.14 0.39
N LYS A 13 12.64 23.88 0.68
CA LYS A 13 13.30 22.66 0.20
C LYS A 13 14.77 22.53 0.61
N VAL A 14 15.18 23.19 1.70
CA VAL A 14 16.56 23.16 2.20
C VAL A 14 16.80 21.92 3.08
N LEU A 15 15.82 21.54 3.90
CA LEU A 15 15.94 20.46 4.88
C LEU A 15 14.63 19.67 4.99
N GLN A 16 14.70 18.37 5.29
CA GLN A 16 13.53 17.56 5.66
C GLN A 16 13.32 17.57 7.18
N PRO A 17 12.07 17.67 7.67
CA PRO A 17 11.80 17.66 9.10
C PRO A 17 12.19 16.31 9.71
N SER A 18 12.80 16.35 10.89
CA SER A 18 13.09 15.15 11.69
C SER A 18 11.80 14.53 12.23
N GLU A 19 11.86 13.27 12.62
CA GLU A 19 10.74 12.56 13.25
C GLU A 19 10.23 13.30 14.49
N ASN A 20 11.12 13.75 15.37
CA ASN A 20 10.76 14.55 16.54
C ASN A 20 10.01 15.84 16.18
N THR A 21 10.32 16.45 15.03
CA THR A 21 9.62 17.66 14.57
C THR A 21 8.21 17.32 14.10
N ILE A 22 8.03 16.19 13.42
CA ILE A 22 6.70 15.72 12.97
C ILE A 22 5.85 15.34 14.18
N ASN A 23 6.42 14.64 15.17
CA ASN A 23 5.74 14.30 16.41
C ASN A 23 5.35 15.57 17.18
N PHE A 24 6.21 16.59 17.22
CA PHE A 24 5.84 17.87 17.81
C PHE A 24 4.64 18.53 17.09
N TRP A 25 4.58 18.47 15.75
CA TRP A 25 3.41 18.97 15.00
C TRP A 25 2.15 18.14 15.26
N MET A 26 2.29 16.83 15.47
CA MET A 26 1.19 15.95 15.89
C MET A 26 0.66 16.34 17.27
N ASP A 27 1.54 16.47 18.26
CA ASP A 27 1.17 16.78 19.64
C ASP A 27 0.50 18.16 19.76
N THR A 28 0.97 19.12 18.96
CA THR A 28 0.38 20.47 18.88
C THR A 28 -0.83 20.56 17.96
N LYS A 29 -1.22 19.46 17.31
CA LYS A 29 -2.31 19.37 16.32
C LYS A 29 -2.18 20.38 15.18
N ASP A 30 -0.95 20.60 14.72
CA ASP A 30 -0.59 21.48 13.60
C ASP A 30 -0.90 20.81 12.24
N VAL A 31 -2.18 20.50 12.00
CA VAL A 31 -2.68 19.79 10.80
C VAL A 31 -2.16 20.38 9.49
N PRO A 32 -2.13 21.71 9.26
CA PRO A 32 -1.62 22.27 8.01
C PRO A 32 -0.15 21.95 7.73
N LYS A 33 0.68 21.82 8.78
CA LYS A 33 2.10 21.47 8.62
C LYS A 33 2.25 19.99 8.26
N LEU A 34 1.44 19.13 8.89
CA LEU A 34 1.40 17.70 8.60
C LEU A 34 0.92 17.43 7.17
N GLU A 35 -0.16 18.09 6.73
CA GLU A 35 -0.66 17.99 5.36
C GLU A 35 0.38 18.46 4.33
N TYR A 36 1.09 19.54 4.63
CA TYR A 36 2.18 20.02 3.77
C TYR A 36 3.31 19.00 3.68
N ALA A 37 3.70 18.41 4.82
CA ALA A 37 4.71 17.36 4.89
C ALA A 37 4.30 16.10 4.13
N LEU A 38 3.03 15.72 4.19
CA LEU A 38 2.48 14.60 3.43
C LEU A 38 2.52 14.83 1.92
N LYS A 39 2.36 16.07 1.45
CA LYS A 39 2.41 16.39 0.01
C LYS A 39 3.84 16.54 -0.53
N HIS A 40 4.73 17.18 0.24
CA HIS A 40 6.01 17.67 -0.27
C HIS A 40 7.24 17.01 0.36
N GLY A 41 7.05 16.16 1.36
CA GLY A 41 8.13 15.44 2.02
C GLY A 41 8.77 14.38 1.12
N ASN A 42 9.95 13.93 1.53
CA ASN A 42 10.51 12.67 1.02
C ASN A 42 9.67 11.46 1.50
N TYR A 43 9.97 10.25 1.04
CA TYR A 43 9.16 9.08 1.38
C TYR A 43 9.02 8.84 2.89
N ASN A 44 10.07 9.12 3.68
CA ASN A 44 10.03 8.93 5.13
C ASN A 44 9.17 10.01 5.80
N THR A 45 9.37 11.28 5.44
CA THR A 45 8.57 12.41 5.93
C THR A 45 7.10 12.26 5.57
N ARG A 46 6.76 11.81 4.35
CA ARG A 46 5.37 11.56 3.95
C ARG A 46 4.73 10.45 4.77
N LYS A 47 5.44 9.33 4.98
CA LYS A 47 4.98 8.23 5.83
C LYS A 47 4.70 8.71 7.27
N LEU A 48 5.66 9.42 7.87
CA LEU A 48 5.53 9.95 9.23
C LEU A 48 4.39 10.97 9.33
N ALA A 49 4.23 11.84 8.32
CA ALA A 49 3.13 12.79 8.28
C ALA A 49 1.75 12.11 8.17
N ALA A 50 1.63 11.04 7.38
CA ALA A 50 0.39 10.25 7.32
C ALA A 50 0.07 9.60 8.67
N ASN A 51 1.05 8.97 9.31
CA ASN A 51 0.87 8.39 10.66
C ASN A 51 0.49 9.45 11.71
N ALA A 52 1.06 10.65 11.61
CA ALA A 52 0.72 11.76 12.51
C ALA A 52 -0.72 12.26 12.27
N LEU A 53 -1.17 12.30 11.01
CA LEU A 53 -2.55 12.66 10.66
C LEU A 53 -3.58 11.62 11.11
N GLU A 54 -3.20 10.36 11.29
CA GLU A 54 -4.06 9.35 11.92
C GLU A 54 -4.50 9.77 13.33
N HIS A 55 -3.60 10.42 14.09
CA HIS A 55 -3.82 10.78 15.49
C HIS A 55 -4.29 12.24 15.67
N ALA A 56 -3.73 13.15 14.87
CA ALA A 56 -3.96 14.58 15.01
C ALA A 56 -4.87 15.17 13.91
N GLY A 57 -5.12 14.41 12.84
CA GLY A 57 -5.91 14.87 11.70
C GLY A 57 -7.39 15.05 12.03
N ALA A 58 -8.09 15.70 11.11
CA ALA A 58 -9.53 15.88 11.15
C ALA A 58 -10.14 15.50 9.81
N CYS A 59 -11.47 15.52 9.70
CA CYS A 59 -12.17 15.22 8.44
C CYS A 59 -11.73 16.13 7.27
N SER A 60 -11.22 17.33 7.56
CA SER A 60 -10.62 18.24 6.56
C SER A 60 -9.38 17.67 5.87
N SER A 61 -8.69 16.70 6.48
CA SER A 61 -7.48 16.09 5.94
C SER A 61 -7.75 14.93 4.98
N VAL A 62 -9.01 14.46 4.90
CA VAL A 62 -9.44 13.36 4.02
C VAL A 62 -9.01 13.56 2.56
N PRO A 63 -9.15 14.75 1.92
CA PRO A 63 -8.73 14.94 0.54
C PRO A 63 -7.22 14.75 0.34
N VAL A 64 -6.40 15.17 1.30
CA VAL A 64 -4.94 15.02 1.21
C VAL A 64 -4.53 13.56 1.39
N LEU A 65 -5.17 12.86 2.32
CA LEU A 65 -4.93 11.43 2.54
C LEU A 65 -5.41 10.58 1.35
N LEU A 66 -6.55 10.90 0.75
CA LEU A 66 -7.05 10.26 -0.49
C LEU A 66 -6.12 10.48 -1.69
N HIS A 67 -5.37 11.58 -1.72
CA HIS A 67 -4.31 11.71 -2.71
C HIS A 67 -3.12 10.78 -2.38
N ALA A 68 -2.76 10.69 -1.09
CA ALA A 68 -1.62 9.90 -0.62
C ALA A 68 -1.81 8.37 -0.72
N ILE A 69 -3.04 7.84 -0.80
CA ILE A 69 -3.25 6.39 -1.05
C ILE A 69 -2.72 5.93 -2.42
N ASN A 70 -2.47 6.85 -3.34
CA ASN A 70 -1.85 6.60 -4.64
C ASN A 70 -0.34 6.89 -4.65
N ASP A 71 0.29 7.09 -3.49
CA ASP A 71 1.75 7.28 -3.42
C ASP A 71 2.48 6.07 -4.02
N LYS A 72 3.58 6.36 -4.73
CA LYS A 72 4.44 5.35 -5.35
C LYS A 72 5.09 4.42 -4.33
N VAL A 73 5.30 4.92 -3.11
CA VAL A 73 5.88 4.16 -2.01
C VAL A 73 4.76 3.50 -1.22
N GLN A 74 4.71 2.17 -1.28
CA GLN A 74 3.66 1.36 -0.64
C GLN A 74 3.49 1.68 0.86
N ASN A 75 4.60 1.91 1.59
CA ASN A 75 4.54 2.26 3.01
C ASN A 75 3.81 3.59 3.27
N VAL A 76 3.93 4.58 2.37
CA VAL A 76 3.21 5.86 2.48
C VAL A 76 1.73 5.67 2.17
N SER A 77 1.43 4.90 1.10
CA SER A 77 0.06 4.57 0.71
C SER A 77 -0.70 3.84 1.82
N ILE A 78 -0.05 2.89 2.50
CA ILE A 78 -0.65 2.16 3.63
C ILE A 78 -0.86 3.07 4.83
N ALA A 79 0.13 3.91 5.18
CA ALA A 79 -0.03 4.89 6.25
C ALA A 79 -1.22 5.83 5.99
N ALA A 80 -1.41 6.27 4.75
CA ALA A 80 -2.55 7.10 4.38
C ALA A 80 -3.90 6.36 4.48
N LEU A 81 -3.95 5.07 4.12
CA LEU A 81 -5.15 4.25 4.28
C LEU A 81 -5.53 4.07 5.75
N ASN A 82 -4.54 3.77 6.60
CA ASN A 82 -4.75 3.62 8.04
C ASN A 82 -5.29 4.93 8.64
N ALA A 83 -4.70 6.07 8.27
CA ALA A 83 -5.17 7.37 8.71
C ALA A 83 -6.62 7.66 8.26
N LEU A 84 -7.00 7.31 7.02
CA LEU A 84 -8.38 7.47 6.54
C LEU A 84 -9.37 6.59 7.32
N GLU A 85 -8.98 5.35 7.62
CA GLU A 85 -9.81 4.43 8.41
C GLU A 85 -9.99 4.94 9.85
N ALA A 86 -8.91 5.38 10.49
CA ALA A 86 -8.93 5.90 11.86
C ALA A 86 -9.75 7.18 12.00
N LEU A 87 -9.68 8.08 11.01
CA LEU A 87 -10.46 9.31 11.04
C LEU A 87 -11.97 9.03 11.02
N GLY A 88 -12.42 7.92 10.42
CA GLY A 88 -13.84 7.57 10.32
C GLY A 88 -14.70 8.67 9.65
N CYS A 89 -14.03 9.61 9.00
CA CYS A 89 -14.59 10.86 8.51
C CYS A 89 -15.02 10.66 7.07
N GLY A 90 -16.28 10.34 6.85
CA GLY A 90 -16.92 10.67 5.59
C GLY A 90 -17.70 9.55 4.91
N ASP A 91 -18.29 10.00 3.81
CA ASP A 91 -19.26 9.33 2.97
C ASP A 91 -18.97 7.85 2.71
N ASP A 92 -20.04 7.09 2.53
CA ASP A 92 -20.02 5.67 2.19
C ASP A 92 -19.11 5.38 0.97
N LEU A 93 -19.01 6.35 0.05
CA LEU A 93 -18.07 6.32 -1.08
C LEU A 93 -16.61 6.27 -0.63
N VAL A 94 -16.17 7.15 0.27
CA VAL A 94 -14.80 7.20 0.78
C VAL A 94 -14.48 5.91 1.51
N ILE A 95 -15.40 5.43 2.35
CA ILE A 95 -15.27 4.15 3.07
C ILE A 95 -15.11 2.99 2.07
N SER A 96 -15.91 2.95 1.00
CA SER A 96 -15.85 1.90 -0.01
C SER A 96 -14.51 1.91 -0.78
N ILE A 97 -13.98 3.10 -1.09
CA ILE A 97 -12.70 3.27 -1.78
C ILE A 97 -11.56 2.79 -0.89
N THR A 98 -11.54 3.20 0.39
CA THR A 98 -10.54 2.80 1.37
C THR A 98 -10.53 1.28 1.55
N LYS A 99 -11.71 0.65 1.74
CA LYS A 99 -11.84 -0.81 1.88
C LYS A 99 -11.33 -1.57 0.65
N LYS A 100 -11.73 -1.14 -0.56
CA LYS A 100 -11.27 -1.77 -1.81
C LYS A 100 -9.76 -1.68 -1.95
N ARG A 101 -9.17 -0.51 -1.67
CA ARG A 101 -7.73 -0.29 -1.76
C ARG A 101 -6.97 -1.13 -0.72
N PHE A 102 -7.46 -1.21 0.50
CA PHE A 102 -6.88 -2.03 1.56
C PHE A 102 -6.87 -3.52 1.20
N ASN A 103 -7.99 -4.05 0.68
CA ASN A 103 -8.07 -5.43 0.19
C ASN A 103 -7.07 -5.71 -0.94
N TRP A 104 -6.95 -4.80 -1.91
CA TRP A 104 -5.97 -4.93 -2.98
C TRP A 104 -4.53 -4.99 -2.46
N VAL A 105 -4.18 -4.16 -1.47
CA VAL A 105 -2.85 -4.21 -0.83
C VAL A 105 -2.62 -5.55 -0.13
N LYS A 106 -3.64 -6.07 0.58
CA LYS A 106 -3.56 -7.38 1.25
C LYS A 106 -3.33 -8.50 0.25
N GLU A 107 -4.08 -8.52 -0.85
CA GLU A 107 -3.92 -9.54 -1.90
C GLU A 107 -2.51 -9.54 -2.52
N LEU A 108 -1.92 -8.35 -2.73
CA LEU A 108 -0.54 -8.26 -3.22
C LEU A 108 0.45 -8.90 -2.24
N ARG A 109 0.33 -8.58 -0.94
CA ARG A 109 1.19 -9.18 0.10
C ARG A 109 1.03 -10.69 0.17
N ASP A 110 -0.20 -11.19 0.10
CA ASP A 110 -0.48 -12.63 0.11
C ASP A 110 0.12 -13.33 -1.12
N LYS A 111 0.07 -12.69 -2.29
CA LYS A 111 0.73 -13.18 -3.52
C LYS A 111 2.25 -13.24 -3.38
N GLU A 112 2.87 -12.17 -2.88
CA GLU A 112 4.31 -12.10 -2.63
C GLU A 112 4.75 -13.17 -1.62
N ALA A 113 4.04 -13.30 -0.50
CA ALA A 113 4.30 -14.34 0.52
C ALA A 113 4.19 -15.75 -0.07
N LYS A 114 3.20 -16.01 -0.92
CA LYS A 114 3.04 -17.29 -1.61
C LYS A 114 4.17 -17.56 -2.61
N GLN A 115 4.63 -16.53 -3.33
CA GLN A 115 5.77 -16.65 -4.25
C GLN A 115 7.05 -16.99 -3.48
N GLU A 116 7.33 -16.28 -2.39
CA GLU A 116 8.53 -16.51 -1.58
C GLU A 116 8.50 -17.91 -0.96
N ALA A 117 7.35 -18.35 -0.42
CA ALA A 117 7.17 -19.70 0.11
C ALA A 117 7.33 -20.81 -0.93
N ASN A 118 7.18 -20.50 -2.23
CA ASN A 118 7.31 -21.47 -3.33
C ASN A 118 8.65 -21.38 -4.07
N LYS A 119 9.45 -20.34 -3.86
CA LYS A 119 10.71 -20.07 -4.55
C LYS A 119 11.74 -21.20 -4.41
N GLY A 120 11.70 -21.95 -3.31
CA GLY A 120 12.54 -23.13 -3.07
C GLY A 120 11.87 -24.49 -3.33
N LYS A 121 10.60 -24.51 -3.79
CA LYS A 121 9.88 -25.78 -4.01
C LYS A 121 10.11 -26.27 -5.43
N THR A 122 10.81 -27.39 -5.55
CA THR A 122 10.92 -28.14 -6.81
C THR A 122 9.86 -29.23 -6.85
N TYR A 123 8.94 -29.14 -7.80
CA TYR A 123 7.96 -30.20 -8.03
C TYR A 123 8.52 -31.21 -9.03
N ASN A 124 8.69 -32.46 -8.58
CA ASN A 124 9.12 -33.54 -9.47
C ASN A 124 7.92 -33.99 -10.32
N ILE A 125 7.75 -33.38 -11.49
CA ILE A 125 6.65 -33.70 -12.40
C ILE A 125 7.04 -34.94 -13.22
N TYR A 126 6.59 -36.12 -12.78
CA TYR A 126 6.85 -37.36 -13.51
C TYR A 126 6.23 -37.32 -14.92
N ARG A 127 6.94 -37.83 -15.92
CA ARG A 127 6.55 -37.74 -17.34
C ARG A 127 5.16 -38.33 -17.63
N TRP A 128 4.72 -39.33 -16.87
CA TRP A 128 3.40 -39.96 -17.01
C TRP A 128 2.26 -39.16 -16.34
N GLU A 129 2.56 -38.25 -15.40
CA GLU A 129 1.57 -37.37 -14.76
C GLU A 129 1.31 -36.09 -15.56
N ARG A 130 2.13 -35.79 -16.57
CA ARG A 130 1.90 -34.63 -17.44
C ARG A 130 0.57 -34.77 -18.15
N ALA A 131 -0.24 -33.72 -18.07
CA ALA A 131 -1.51 -33.61 -18.79
C ALA A 131 -1.34 -33.90 -20.29
N SER A 132 -0.22 -33.49 -20.89
CA SER A 132 0.10 -33.79 -22.29
C SER A 132 0.27 -35.29 -22.59
N LYS A 133 0.82 -36.08 -21.67
CA LYS A 133 0.97 -37.52 -21.83
C LYS A 133 -0.38 -38.23 -21.67
N LYS A 134 -1.20 -37.82 -20.71
CA LYS A 134 -2.57 -38.34 -20.53
C LYS A 134 -3.47 -38.02 -21.74
N SER A 135 -3.33 -36.82 -22.31
CA SER A 135 -3.99 -36.44 -23.56
C SER A 135 -3.46 -37.22 -24.76
N PHE A 136 -2.14 -37.42 -24.87
CA PHE A 136 -1.54 -38.25 -25.93
C PHE A 136 -2.03 -39.69 -25.91
N GLU A 137 -2.06 -40.34 -24.74
CA GLU A 137 -2.56 -41.71 -24.61
C GLU A 137 -4.07 -41.80 -24.91
N ARG A 138 -4.87 -40.80 -24.53
CA ARG A 138 -6.29 -40.72 -24.94
C ARG A 138 -6.45 -40.65 -26.46
N VAL A 139 -5.71 -39.77 -27.12
CA VAL A 139 -5.76 -39.61 -28.58
C VAL A 139 -5.31 -40.88 -29.28
N LYS A 140 -4.23 -41.50 -28.81
CA LYS A 140 -3.75 -42.80 -29.32
C LYS A 140 -4.80 -43.91 -29.16
N ALA A 141 -5.54 -43.94 -28.05
CA ALA A 141 -6.62 -44.89 -27.84
C ALA A 141 -7.83 -44.64 -28.76
N GLN A 142 -8.14 -43.39 -29.08
CA GLN A 142 -9.18 -43.05 -30.06
C GLN A 142 -8.81 -43.45 -31.48
N LEU A 143 -7.56 -43.23 -31.89
CA LEU A 143 -7.06 -43.61 -33.23
C LEU A 143 -6.98 -45.12 -33.44
N LYS A 144 -6.95 -45.92 -32.37
CA LYS A 144 -7.00 -47.38 -32.43
C LYS A 144 -8.42 -47.93 -32.60
N ARG A 145 -9.46 -47.10 -32.48
CA ARG A 145 -10.83 -47.56 -32.69
C ARG A 145 -11.04 -47.78 -34.19
N PRO A 146 -11.61 -48.92 -34.61
CA PRO A 146 -11.93 -49.12 -36.01
C PRO A 146 -12.89 -48.03 -36.46
N MET A 147 -12.62 -47.43 -37.63
CA MET A 147 -13.56 -46.49 -38.24
C MET A 147 -14.84 -47.26 -38.55
N ARG A 148 -15.96 -46.72 -38.08
CA ARG A 148 -17.28 -47.31 -38.27
C ARG A 148 -17.83 -46.94 -39.64
#